data_AF-A0A6I6E062-F1
#
_entry.id   AF-A0A6I6E062-F1
#
_cell.length_a   1.000
_cell.length_b   1.000
_cell.length_c   1.000
_cell.angle_alpha   90.00
_cell.angle_beta   90.00
_cell.angle_gamma   90.00
#
_symmetry.space_group_name_H-M   'P 1'
#
loop_
_entity.id
_entity.type
_entity.pdbx_description
1 polymer ?
#
loop_
_entity_poly.entity_id
_entity_poly.type
_entity_poly.pdbx_seq_one_letter_code
_entity_poly.pdbx_strand_id
1 'polypeptide(L)'
;MSATDSLKTLNDWTNKNFERMTSFGELNLRLFERLAARQMDAVNLYIDHGMRLMKLAAESKGYNDLFKGQVEATKELSERILAEGKATMQIFGDARDEYRLWFEKNLNEVSEDLRKGVIV
;
A
#
# COMPACT_ATOMS: atom_id res chain seq x y z
N MET A 1 16.19 13.62 40.80
CA MET A 1 16.88 13.15 39.59
C MET A 1 18.33 13.62 39.64
N SER A 2 19.29 12.72 39.42
CA SER A 2 20.68 13.15 39.20
C SER A 2 20.80 13.76 37.80
N ALA A 3 21.82 14.60 37.55
CA ALA A 3 22.06 15.16 36.21
C ALA A 3 22.21 14.05 35.13
N THR A 4 22.69 12.87 35.52
CA THR A 4 22.80 11.68 34.65
C THR A 4 21.43 11.10 34.29
N ASP A 5 20.46 11.11 35.21
CA ASP A 5 19.10 10.64 34.95
C ASP A 5 18.37 11.59 33.99
N SER A 6 18.55 12.91 34.14
CA SER A 6 17.99 13.91 33.23
C SER A 6 18.54 13.78 31.81
N LEU A 7 19.86 13.57 31.66
CA LEU A 7 20.50 13.37 30.35
C LEU A 7 20.02 12.08 29.67
N LYS A 8 19.83 11.00 30.43
CA LYS A 8 19.33 9.73 29.91
C LYS A 8 17.87 9.85 29.44
N THR A 9 17.03 10.50 30.24
CA THR A 9 15.63 10.81 29.89
C THR A 9 15.53 11.63 28.60
N LEU A 10 16.37 12.66 28.45
CA LEU A 10 16.41 13.47 27.23
C LEU A 10 16.82 12.64 26.01
N ASN A 11 17.85 11.80 26.15
CA ASN A 11 18.30 10.92 25.06
C ASN A 11 17.22 9.90 24.66
N ASP A 12 16.59 9.25 25.62
CA ASP A 12 15.50 8.27 25.38
C ASP A 12 14.29 8.95 24.71
N TRP A 13 13.94 10.16 25.13
CA TRP A 13 12.88 10.95 24.51
C TRP A 13 13.23 11.35 23.07
N THR A 14 14.45 11.82 22.82
CA THR A 14 14.92 12.16 21.46
C THR A 14 14.90 10.93 20.55
N ASN A 15 15.39 9.78 21.01
CA ASN A 15 15.40 8.54 20.23
C ASN A 15 13.98 8.07 19.90
N LYS A 16 13.07 8.09 20.87
CA LYS A 16 11.65 7.76 20.65
C LYS A 16 11.01 8.67 19.60
N ASN A 17 11.21 9.98 19.70
CA ASN A 17 10.65 10.90 18.69
C ASN A 17 11.22 10.65 17.30
N PHE A 18 12.51 10.32 17.20
CA PHE A 18 13.13 9.94 15.93
C PHE A 18 12.53 8.64 15.37
N GLU A 19 12.36 7.61 16.20
CA GLU A 19 11.73 6.35 15.83
C GLU A 19 10.27 6.53 15.36
N ARG A 20 9.51 7.40 16.02
CA ARG A 20 8.13 7.74 15.60
C ARG A 20 8.09 8.38 14.22
N MET A 21 9.00 9.32 13.96
CA MET A 21 9.09 9.98 12.66
C MET A 21 9.55 9.00 11.56
N THR A 22 10.54 8.16 11.83
CA THR A 22 11.00 7.13 10.90
C THR A 22 9.89 6.13 10.59
N SER A 23 9.21 5.59 11.62
CA SER A 23 8.13 4.61 11.42
C SER A 23 6.92 5.19 10.68
N PHE A 24 6.63 6.48 10.83
CA PHE A 24 5.64 7.17 9.99
C PHE A 24 6.09 7.27 8.54
N GLY A 25 7.35 7.61 8.30
CA GLY A 25 7.94 7.63 6.95
C GLY A 25 7.89 6.27 6.27
N GLU A 26 8.26 5.20 6.98
CA GLU A 26 8.18 3.82 6.50
C GLU A 26 6.74 3.43 6.13
N LEU A 27 5.74 3.84 6.94
CA LEU A 27 4.34 3.55 6.67
C LEU A 27 3.89 4.20 5.35
N ASN A 28 4.27 5.45 5.11
CA ASN A 28 4.01 6.13 3.84
C ASN A 28 4.72 5.43 2.67
N LEU A 29 6.00 5.07 2.83
CA LEU A 29 6.76 4.36 1.81
C LEU A 29 6.11 3.02 1.44
N ARG A 30 5.70 2.22 2.42
CA ARG A 30 5.00 0.95 2.17
C ARG A 30 3.69 1.15 1.39
N LEU A 31 2.93 2.20 1.71
CA LEU A 31 1.73 2.53 0.95
C LEU A 31 2.08 2.88 -0.51
N PHE A 32 3.10 3.71 -0.72
CA PHE A 32 3.56 4.06 -2.07
C PHE A 32 4.08 2.85 -2.85
N GLU A 33 4.86 1.96 -2.23
CA GLU A 33 5.34 0.73 -2.84
C GLU A 33 4.18 -0.17 -3.29
N ARG A 34 3.16 -0.34 -2.45
CA ARG A 34 1.95 -1.12 -2.80
C ARG A 34 1.18 -0.50 -3.95
N LEU A 35 1.04 0.82 -3.97
CA LEU A 35 0.38 1.54 -5.07
C LEU A 35 1.19 1.46 -6.37
N ALA A 36 2.51 1.60 -6.30
CA ALA A 36 3.40 1.49 -7.45
C ALA A 36 3.38 0.07 -8.04
N ALA A 37 3.38 -0.96 -7.19
CA ALA A 37 3.22 -2.35 -7.63
C ALA A 37 1.90 -2.54 -8.39
N ARG A 38 0.80 -1.97 -7.90
CA ARG A 38 -0.49 -2.03 -8.59
C ARG A 38 -0.52 -1.29 -9.92
N GLN A 39 0.18 -0.16 -10.01
CA GLN A 39 0.29 0.55 -11.28
C GLN A 39 1.01 -0.31 -12.34
N MET A 40 2.04 -1.06 -11.93
CA MET A 40 2.71 -2.02 -12.80
C MET A 40 1.80 -3.18 -13.20
N ASP A 41 1.00 -3.71 -12.27
CA ASP A 41 0.01 -4.76 -12.56
C ASP A 41 -1.03 -4.28 -13.58
N ALA A 42 -1.52 -3.04 -13.45
CA ALA A 42 -2.44 -2.43 -14.41
C ALA A 42 -1.80 -2.27 -15.80
N VAL A 43 -0.53 -1.85 -15.88
CA VAL A 43 0.21 -1.75 -17.15
C VAL A 43 0.33 -3.12 -17.81
N ASN A 44 0.71 -4.16 -17.05
CA ASN A 44 0.81 -5.52 -17.55
C ASN A 44 -0.53 -6.02 -18.09
N LEU A 45 -1.63 -5.72 -17.41
CA LEU A 45 -2.98 -6.06 -17.85
C LEU A 45 -3.34 -5.45 -19.21
N TYR A 46 -2.95 -4.20 -19.46
CA TYR A 46 -3.18 -3.57 -20.78
C TYR A 46 -2.28 -4.17 -21.87
N ILE A 47 -1.02 -4.48 -21.55
CA ILE A 47 -0.11 -5.14 -22.48
C ILE A 47 -0.64 -6.52 -22.87
N ASP A 48 -1.06 -7.33 -21.89
CA ASP A 48 -1.68 -8.64 -22.10
C ASP A 48 -2.92 -8.54 -23.00
N HIS A 49 -3.79 -7.56 -22.75
CA HIS A 49 -4.96 -7.33 -23.56
C HIS A 49 -4.60 -6.97 -25.01
N GLY A 50 -3.61 -6.09 -25.20
CA GLY A 50 -3.10 -5.71 -26.52
C GLY A 50 -2.51 -6.88 -27.30
N MET A 51 -1.68 -7.71 -26.65
CA MET A 51 -1.12 -8.93 -27.25
C MET A 51 -2.22 -9.89 -27.69
N ARG A 52 -3.29 -10.00 -26.89
CA ARG A 52 -4.41 -10.88 -27.20
C ARG A 52 -5.22 -10.40 -28.40
N LEU A 53 -5.46 -9.10 -28.51
CA LEU A 53 -6.10 -8.53 -29.69
C LEU A 53 -5.26 -8.71 -30.95
N MET A 54 -3.93 -8.56 -30.86
CA MET A 54 -3.02 -8.84 -31.98
C MET A 54 -3.08 -10.32 -32.40
N LYS A 55 -3.05 -11.23 -31.43
CA LYS A 55 -3.17 -12.67 -31.69
C LYS A 55 -4.52 -13.01 -32.35
N LEU A 56 -5.60 -12.43 -31.84
CA LEU A 56 -6.94 -12.60 -32.41
C LEU A 56 -7.01 -12.10 -33.86
N ALA A 57 -6.42 -10.94 -34.15
CA ALA A 57 -6.35 -10.40 -35.51
C ALA A 57 -5.55 -11.33 -36.45
N ALA A 58 -4.45 -11.91 -35.98
CA ALA A 58 -3.60 -12.80 -36.76
C ALA A 58 -4.21 -14.18 -37.01
N GLU A 59 -4.95 -14.73 -36.04
CA GLU A 59 -5.40 -16.13 -36.06
C GLU A 59 -6.87 -16.31 -36.49
N SER A 60 -7.65 -15.23 -36.52
CA SER A 60 -9.07 -15.31 -36.88
C SER A 60 -9.29 -15.76 -38.33
N LYS A 61 -10.20 -16.73 -38.52
CA LYS A 61 -10.55 -17.25 -39.85
C LYS A 61 -11.71 -16.49 -40.51
N GLY A 62 -12.22 -15.44 -39.87
CA GLY A 62 -13.30 -14.61 -40.37
C GLY A 62 -13.90 -13.68 -39.31
N TYR A 63 -14.87 -12.86 -39.74
CA TYR A 63 -15.48 -11.82 -38.90
C TYR A 63 -16.17 -12.35 -37.64
N ASN A 64 -16.83 -13.51 -37.72
CA ASN A 64 -17.48 -14.13 -36.55
C ASN A 64 -16.49 -14.55 -35.46
N ASP A 65 -15.30 -15.04 -35.84
CA ASP A 65 -14.26 -15.43 -34.88
C ASP A 65 -13.60 -14.20 -34.25
N LEU A 66 -13.36 -13.15 -35.05
CA LEU A 66 -12.93 -11.84 -34.55
C LEU A 66 -13.91 -11.28 -33.53
N PHE A 67 -15.20 -11.24 -33.87
CA PHE A 67 -16.22 -10.64 -33.01
C PHE A 67 -16.35 -11.41 -31.68
N LYS A 68 -16.40 -12.75 -31.73
CA LYS A 68 -16.42 -13.58 -30.52
C LYS A 68 -15.18 -13.37 -29.66
N GLY A 69 -13.99 -13.35 -30.25
CA GLY A 69 -12.75 -13.12 -29.52
C GLY A 69 -12.65 -11.72 -28.91
N GLN A 70 -13.20 -10.69 -29.57
CA GLN A 70 -13.26 -9.33 -29.01
C GLN A 70 -14.19 -9.26 -27.79
N VAL A 71 -15.36 -9.91 -27.87
CA VAL A 71 -16.29 -10.00 -26.74
C VAL A 71 -15.64 -10.72 -25.55
N GLU A 72 -14.95 -11.84 -25.80
CA GLU A 72 -14.26 -12.59 -24.77
C GLU A 72 -13.10 -11.80 -24.14
N ALA A 73 -12.26 -11.16 -24.97
CA ALA A 73 -11.16 -10.31 -24.50
C ALA A 73 -11.66 -9.11 -23.68
N THR A 74 -12.81 -8.53 -24.05
CA THR A 74 -13.45 -7.43 -23.32
C THR A 74 -14.03 -7.90 -21.99
N LYS A 75 -14.68 -9.05 -21.98
CA LYS A 75 -15.22 -9.65 -20.75
C LYS A 75 -14.11 -9.93 -19.74
N GLU A 76 -13.02 -10.55 -20.18
CA GLU A 76 -11.87 -10.82 -19.31
C GLU A 76 -11.21 -9.53 -18.81
N LEU A 77 -11.04 -8.53 -19.67
CA LEU A 77 -10.54 -7.21 -19.25
C LEU A 77 -11.42 -6.61 -18.15
N SER A 78 -12.74 -6.70 -18.31
CA SER A 78 -13.71 -6.18 -17.33
C SER A 78 -13.62 -6.91 -15.99
N GLU A 79 -13.51 -8.24 -16.01
CA GLU A 79 -13.33 -9.06 -14.80
C GLU A 79 -12.02 -8.72 -14.08
N ARG A 80 -10.93 -8.53 -14.82
CA ARG A 80 -9.63 -8.17 -14.23
C ARG A 80 -9.62 -6.73 -13.68
N ILE A 81 -10.26 -5.77 -14.35
CA ILE A 81 -10.41 -4.40 -13.82
C ILE A 81 -11.20 -4.41 -12.50
N LEU A 82 -12.26 -5.21 -12.41
CA LEU A 82 -13.01 -5.36 -11.16
C LEU A 82 -12.16 -5.97 -10.04
N ALA A 83 -11.29 -6.93 -10.37
CA ALA A 83 -10.34 -7.50 -9.42
C ALA A 83 -9.32 -6.46 -8.95
N GLU A 84 -8.74 -5.65 -9.86
CA GLU A 84 -7.83 -4.56 -9.51
C GLU A 84 -8.50 -3.48 -8.64
N GLY A 85 -9.76 -3.16 -8.91
CA GLY A 85 -10.54 -2.25 -8.08
C GLY A 85 -10.69 -2.76 -6.64
N LYS A 86 -10.97 -4.05 -6.47
CA LYS A 86 -11.04 -4.68 -5.13
C LYS A 86 -9.69 -4.68 -4.43
N ALA A 87 -8.61 -5.02 -5.14
CA ALA A 87 -7.27 -5.02 -4.59
C ALA A 87 -6.82 -3.62 -4.15
N THR A 88 -7.17 -2.59 -4.93
CA THR A 88 -6.92 -1.19 -4.59
C THR A 88 -7.67 -0.79 -3.31
N MET A 89 -8.94 -1.16 -3.18
CA MET A 89 -9.70 -0.92 -1.94
C MET A 89 -9.10 -1.63 -0.73
N GLN A 90 -8.55 -2.83 -0.92
CA GLN A 90 -7.86 -3.56 0.14
C GLN A 90 -6.61 -2.82 0.61
N ILE A 91 -5.80 -2.25 -0.30
CA ILE A 91 -4.63 -1.44 0.07
C ILE A 91 -5.02 -0.26 0.97
N PHE A 92 -6.10 0.43 0.66
CA PHE A 92 -6.60 1.52 1.50
C PHE A 92 -7.11 1.02 2.87
N GLY A 93 -7.75 -0.15 2.91
CA GLY A 93 -8.13 -0.81 4.16
C GLY A 93 -6.92 -1.14 5.04
N ASP A 94 -5.92 -1.79 4.45
CA ASP A 94 -4.68 -2.17 5.13
C ASP A 94 -3.92 -0.93 5.61
N ALA A 95 -3.83 0.12 4.78
CA ALA A 95 -3.19 1.37 5.15
C ALA A 95 -3.91 2.04 6.33
N ARG A 96 -5.24 2.09 6.32
CA ARG A 96 -6.03 2.62 7.44
C ARG A 96 -5.71 1.87 8.74
N ASP A 97 -5.66 0.55 8.69
CA ASP A 97 -5.40 -0.28 9.85
C ASP A 97 -3.94 -0.13 10.33
N GLU A 98 -2.96 -0.02 9.42
CA GLU A 98 -1.57 0.29 9.75
C GLU A 98 -1.43 1.67 10.43
N TYR A 99 -2.11 2.70 9.92
CA TYR A 99 -2.12 4.04 10.53
C TYR A 99 -2.77 4.02 11.92
N ARG A 100 -3.86 3.27 12.08
CA ARG A 100 -4.51 3.10 13.38
C ARG A 100 -3.58 2.42 14.38
N LEU A 101 -2.94 1.32 13.99
CA LEU A 101 -2.00 0.60 14.85
C LEU A 101 -0.79 1.47 15.22
N TRP A 102 -0.26 2.23 14.26
CA TRP A 102 0.79 3.20 14.53
C TRP A 102 0.34 4.23 15.57
N PHE A 103 -0.85 4.81 15.41
CA PHE A 103 -1.40 5.79 16.35
C PHE A 103 -1.61 5.20 17.76
N GLU A 104 -2.23 4.02 17.86
CA GLU A 104 -2.44 3.32 19.13
C GLU A 104 -1.11 3.02 19.84
N LYS A 105 -0.08 2.56 19.09
CA LYS A 105 1.26 2.34 19.62
C LYS A 105 1.87 3.63 20.19
N ASN A 106 1.82 4.72 19.42
CA ASN A 106 2.37 6.01 19.82
C ASN A 106 1.69 6.57 21.08
N LEU A 107 0.36 6.47 21.17
CA LEU A 107 -0.39 6.90 22.35
C LEU A 107 -0.02 6.07 23.59
N ASN A 108 0.13 4.76 23.44
CA ASN A 108 0.54 3.90 24.55
C ASN A 108 1.94 4.27 25.05
N GLU A 109 2.89 4.51 24.15
CA GLU A 109 4.23 4.97 24.53
C GLU A 109 4.22 6.32 25.27
N VAL A 110 3.43 7.30 24.80
CA VAL A 110 3.26 8.59 25.48
C VAL A 110 2.62 8.41 26.86
N SER A 111 1.62 7.54 26.97
CA SER A 111 0.97 7.23 28.26
C SER A 111 1.94 6.60 29.24
N GLU A 112 2.81 5.70 28.78
CA GLU A 112 3.87 5.12 29.60
C GLU A 112 4.90 6.16 30.06
N ASP A 113 5.30 7.08 29.17
CA ASP A 113 6.27 8.13 29.50
C ASP A 113 5.70 9.10 30.56
N LEU A 114 4.41 9.45 30.44
CA LEU A 114 3.68 10.23 31.45
C LEU A 114 3.64 9.51 32.81
N ARG A 115 3.37 8.20 32.82
CA ARG A 115 3.33 7.39 34.06
C ARG A 115 4.70 7.25 34.72
N LYS A 116 5.77 7.25 33.94
CA LYS A 116 7.16 7.14 34.43
C LYS A 116 7.72 8.47 34.93
N GLY A 117 6.96 9.57 34.89
CA GLY A 117 7.42 10.89 35.34
C GLY A 117 8.51 11.50 34.45
N VAL A 118 8.62 11.03 33.20
CA VAL A 118 9.62 11.48 32.20
C VAL A 118 9.26 12.88 31.67
N ILE A 119 8.03 13.34 31.91
CA ILE A 119 7.52 14.67 31.55
C ILE A 119 7.35 15.48 32.85
N VAL A 120 8.47 15.99 33.38
CA VAL A 120 8.57 17.21 34.21
C VAL A 120 9.84 17.93 33.80
#